data_AF-W4VEY1-F1
#
_entry.id   AF-W4VEY1-F1
#
_cell.length_a   1.000
_cell.length_b   1.000
_cell.length_c   1.000
_cell.angle_alpha   90.00
_cell.angle_beta   90.00
_cell.angle_gamma   90.00
#
_symmetry.space_group_name_H-M   'P 1'
#
loop_
_entity.id
_entity.type
_entity.pdbx_description
1 polymer ?
#
loop_
_entity_poly.entity_id
_entity_poly.type
_entity_poly.pdbx_seq_one_letter_code
_entity_poly.pdbx_strand_id
1 'polypeptide(L)'
;MYPPIDGEIVDVFKTKHAISMKTDGGAEILVHMGLETVELDGKGFDIQVKNGQKVKKGDLLARFEIDTIATEGYKTVTPIILLNGDDFAMSNITEEQDVRAGRVSCFILKRSKK
;
A
#
# COMPACT_ATOMS: atom_id res chain seq x y z
N MET A 1 4.61 -1.33 7.48
CA MET A 1 3.47 -1.43 6.56
C MET A 1 2.86 -2.82 6.65
N TYR A 2 1.54 -2.90 6.76
CA TYR A 2 0.77 -4.14 6.81
C TYR A 2 -0.22 -4.13 5.63
N PRO A 3 -0.66 -5.29 5.11
CA PRO A 3 -1.65 -5.30 4.04
C PRO A 3 -2.98 -4.77 4.58
N PRO A 4 -3.68 -3.92 3.82
CA PRO A 4 -4.98 -3.39 4.24
C PRO A 4 -6.06 -4.49 4.27
N ILE A 5 -5.89 -5.56 3.49
CA ILE A 5 -6.84 -6.65 3.31
C ILE A 5 -6.10 -7.92 2.85
N ASP A 6 -6.72 -9.08 2.97
CA ASP A 6 -6.21 -10.35 2.45
C ASP A 6 -6.08 -10.32 0.91
N GLY A 7 -5.04 -10.99 0.39
CA GLY A 7 -4.80 -11.08 -1.04
C GLY A 7 -3.43 -11.66 -1.40
N GLU A 8 -2.93 -11.29 -2.57
CA GLU A 8 -1.67 -11.75 -3.14
C GLU A 8 -0.83 -10.56 -3.59
N ILE A 9 0.47 -10.59 -3.30
CA ILE A 9 1.43 -9.60 -3.79
C ILE A 9 1.65 -9.80 -5.29
N VAL A 10 1.30 -8.79 -6.08
CA VAL A 10 1.44 -8.82 -7.53
C VAL A 10 2.87 -8.44 -7.91
N ASP A 11 3.36 -7.33 -7.37
CA ASP A 11 4.72 -6.86 -7.64
C ASP A 11 5.33 -6.12 -6.45
N VAL A 12 6.61 -6.39 -6.19
CA VAL A 12 7.49 -5.63 -5.33
C VAL A 12 8.46 -4.89 -6.25
N PHE A 13 8.36 -3.56 -6.26
CA PHE A 13 9.13 -2.74 -7.18
C PHE A 13 10.63 -2.85 -6.88
N LYS A 14 11.47 -2.73 -7.92
CA LYS A 14 12.92 -2.95 -7.84
C LYS A 14 13.60 -2.13 -6.71
N THR A 15 13.25 -0.86 -6.58
CA THR A 15 13.79 0.03 -5.53
C THR A 15 12.99 -0.02 -4.22
N LYS A 16 12.13 -1.03 -4.06
CA LYS A 16 11.43 -1.40 -2.81
C LYS A 16 10.49 -0.35 -2.21
N HIS A 17 10.35 0.82 -2.83
CA HIS A 17 9.49 1.91 -2.36
C HIS A 17 7.99 1.65 -2.57
N ALA A 18 7.62 0.66 -3.38
CA ALA A 18 6.21 0.38 -3.69
C ALA A 18 5.92 -1.12 -3.76
N ILE A 19 4.70 -1.48 -3.39
CA ILE A 19 4.16 -2.84 -3.45
C ILE A 19 2.77 -2.76 -4.07
N SER A 20 2.53 -3.56 -5.11
CA SER A 20 1.19 -3.79 -5.64
C SER A 20 0.65 -5.14 -5.17
N MET A 21 -0.65 -5.20 -4.93
CA MET A 21 -1.32 -6.41 -4.49
C MET A 21 -2.71 -6.53 -5.12
N LYS A 22 -3.17 -7.76 -5.28
CA LYS A 22 -4.53 -8.08 -5.69
C LYS A 22 -5.26 -8.68 -4.50
N THR A 23 -6.34 -8.04 -4.10
CA THR A 23 -7.19 -8.50 -3.01
C THR A 23 -7.96 -9.76 -3.44
N ASP A 24 -8.40 -10.59 -2.48
CA ASP A 24 -9.27 -11.74 -2.78
C ASP A 24 -10.59 -11.33 -3.47
N GLY A 25 -11.03 -10.08 -3.28
CA GLY A 25 -12.18 -9.48 -3.97
C GLY A 25 -11.90 -9.01 -5.41
N GLY A 26 -10.65 -9.09 -5.87
CA GLY A 26 -10.22 -8.71 -7.21
C GLY A 26 -9.80 -7.25 -7.39
N ALA A 27 -9.88 -6.41 -6.37
CA ALA A 27 -9.34 -5.05 -6.42
C ALA A 27 -7.81 -5.10 -6.46
N GLU A 28 -7.20 -4.23 -7.27
CA GLU A 28 -5.76 -4.11 -7.42
C GLU A 28 -5.30 -2.82 -6.76
N ILE A 29 -4.48 -2.94 -5.72
CA ILE A 29 -4.07 -1.85 -4.84
C ILE A 29 -2.57 -1.67 -4.97
N LEU A 30 -2.12 -0.44 -5.16
CA LEU A 30 -0.73 -0.02 -5.06
C LEU A 30 -0.53 0.77 -3.77
N VAL A 31 0.44 0.37 -2.98
CA VAL A 31 0.96 1.13 -1.84
C VAL A 31 2.30 1.72 -2.26
N HIS A 32 2.39 3.04 -2.27
CA HIS A 32 3.61 3.77 -2.61
C HIS A 32 4.13 4.48 -1.34
N MET A 33 5.30 4.08 -0.83
CA MET A 33 5.84 4.56 0.45
C MET A 33 6.69 5.82 0.22
N GLY A 34 6.12 6.99 0.53
CA GLY A 34 6.68 8.31 0.23
C GLY A 34 6.27 8.83 -1.16
N LEU A 35 6.69 10.03 -1.53
CA LEU A 35 6.56 10.56 -2.90
C LEU A 35 7.95 10.75 -3.50
N GLU A 36 8.11 10.37 -4.77
CA GLU A 36 9.40 10.45 -5.51
C GLU A 36 10.53 9.62 -4.87
N THR A 37 10.20 8.69 -3.98
CA THR A 37 11.15 7.85 -3.23
C THR A 37 11.79 6.74 -4.05
N VAL A 38 11.48 6.63 -5.34
CA VAL A 38 12.19 5.75 -6.28
C VAL A 38 13.69 6.06 -6.33
N GLU A 39 14.04 7.34 -6.21
CA GLU A 39 15.41 7.88 -6.24
C GLU A 39 16.27 7.44 -5.03
N LEU A 40 15.64 6.90 -3.98
CA LEU A 40 16.37 6.35 -2.82
C LEU A 40 17.00 4.98 -3.12
N ASP A 41 16.73 4.37 -4.28
CA ASP A 41 17.28 3.09 -4.72
C ASP A 41 17.22 1.98 -3.65
N GLY A 42 16.11 1.93 -2.91
CA GLY A 42 15.88 0.95 -1.84
C GLY A 42 16.50 1.30 -0.48
N LYS A 43 17.21 2.43 -0.35
CA LYS A 43 17.69 2.93 0.93
C LYS A 43 16.51 3.25 1.85
N GLY A 44 16.55 2.70 3.06
CA GLY A 44 15.50 2.91 4.06
C GLY A 44 14.24 2.07 3.85
N PHE A 45 14.23 1.12 2.90
CA PHE A 45 13.13 0.20 2.66
C PHE A 45 13.55 -1.26 2.85
N ASP A 46 12.84 -1.96 3.72
CA ASP A 46 13.04 -3.36 4.03
C ASP A 46 11.75 -4.15 3.78
N ILE A 47 11.68 -4.81 2.62
CA ILE A 47 10.50 -5.58 2.19
C ILE A 47 10.55 -7.00 2.74
N GLN A 48 9.42 -7.45 3.27
CA GLN A 48 9.27 -8.70 4.00
C GLN A 48 8.45 -9.75 3.23
N VAL A 49 8.10 -9.42 1.98
CA VAL A 49 7.27 -10.24 1.08
C VAL A 49 7.90 -10.32 -0.30
N LYS A 50 7.39 -11.22 -1.14
CA LYS A 50 7.83 -11.41 -2.54
C LYS A 50 6.65 -11.51 -3.49
N ASN A 51 6.90 -11.35 -4.78
CA ASN A 51 5.89 -11.52 -5.83
C ASN A 51 5.26 -12.92 -5.75
N GLY A 52 3.94 -12.98 -5.94
CA GLY A 52 3.13 -14.20 -5.83
C GLY A 52 2.87 -14.67 -4.39
N GLN A 53 3.36 -13.97 -3.37
CA GLN A 53 3.10 -14.35 -1.98
C GLN A 53 1.68 -13.98 -1.58
N LYS A 54 0.93 -14.96 -1.05
CA LYS A 54 -0.33 -14.72 -0.37
C LYS A 54 -0.09 -14.09 1.00
N VAL A 55 -0.88 -13.06 1.33
CA VAL A 55 -0.79 -12.29 2.56
C VAL A 55 -2.16 -12.14 3.20
N LYS A 56 -2.19 -12.06 4.52
CA LYS A 56 -3.38 -11.81 5.34
C LYS A 56 -3.24 -10.52 6.10
N LYS A 57 -4.38 -9.93 6.48
CA LYS A 57 -4.42 -8.77 7.37
C LYS A 57 -3.63 -9.08 8.65
N GLY A 58 -2.58 -8.30 8.89
CA GLY A 58 -1.66 -8.48 10.02
C GLY A 58 -0.26 -8.96 9.63
N ASP A 59 -0.08 -9.51 8.42
CA ASP A 59 1.24 -9.86 7.91
C ASP A 59 2.09 -8.62 7.70
N LEU A 60 3.40 -8.74 7.89
CA LEU A 60 4.31 -7.62 7.66
C LEU A 60 4.67 -7.53 6.17
N LEU A 61 4.37 -6.39 5.52
CA LEU A 61 4.77 -6.17 4.12
C LEU A 61 6.15 -5.53 4.01
N ALA A 62 6.36 -4.46 4.78
CA ALA A 62 7.57 -3.67 4.71
C ALA A 62 7.84 -2.96 6.04
N ARG A 63 9.12 -2.77 6.36
CA ARG A 63 9.59 -1.76 7.30
C ARG A 63 10.25 -0.65 6.49
N PHE A 64 10.02 0.60 6.88
CA PHE A 64 10.68 1.72 6.25
C PHE A 64 10.94 2.84 7.23
N GLU A 65 12.06 3.52 7.04
CA GLU A 65 12.59 4.53 7.96
C GLU A 65 12.11 5.93 7.55
N ILE A 66 11.03 6.39 8.19
CA ILE A 66 10.40 7.69 7.90
C ILE A 66 11.42 8.83 8.02
N ASP A 67 12.29 8.78 9.03
CA ASP A 67 13.33 9.79 9.25
C ASP A 67 14.36 9.80 8.13
N THR A 68 14.73 8.63 7.59
CA THR A 68 15.65 8.55 6.43
C THR A 68 15.01 9.17 5.21
N ILE A 69 13.73 8.89 4.94
CA ILE A 69 13.01 9.47 3.80
C ILE A 69 12.94 11.01 3.93
N ALA A 70 12.61 11.50 5.12
CA ALA A 70 12.49 12.94 5.37
C ALA A 70 13.83 13.68 5.31
N THR A 71 14.90 13.11 5.86
CA THR A 71 16.25 13.72 5.88
C THR A 71 16.88 13.80 4.49
N GLU A 72 16.53 12.87 3.61
CA GLU A 72 16.92 12.89 2.19
C GLU A 72 16.06 13.86 1.34
N GLY A 73 15.11 14.58 1.96
CA GLY A 73 14.32 15.62 1.30
C GLY A 73 13.02 15.16 0.64
N TYR A 74 12.64 13.89 0.82
CA TYR A 74 11.42 13.33 0.22
C TYR A 74 10.21 13.43 1.15
N LYS A 75 9.01 13.50 0.55
CA LYS A 75 7.77 13.51 1.33
C LYS A 75 7.43 12.09 1.81
N THR A 76 6.99 11.97 3.05
CA THR A 76 6.62 10.70 3.69
C THR A 76 5.15 10.31 3.47
N VAL A 77 4.41 11.13 2.71
CA VAL A 77 3.05 10.83 2.25
C VAL A 77 3.07 9.47 1.55
N THR A 78 2.22 8.54 1.98
CA THR A 78 2.16 7.17 1.45
C THR A 78 0.83 6.96 0.71
N PRO A 79 0.77 7.20 -0.61
CA PRO A 79 -0.44 6.94 -1.38
C PRO A 79 -0.87 5.48 -1.33
N ILE A 80 -2.17 5.27 -1.19
CA ILE A 80 -2.85 3.98 -1.43
C ILE A 80 -3.75 4.19 -2.63
N ILE A 81 -3.45 3.51 -3.72
CA ILE A 81 -4.05 3.76 -5.04
C ILE A 81 -4.78 2.51 -5.50
N LEU A 82 -6.00 2.68 -5.98
CA LEU A 82 -6.77 1.64 -6.66
C LEU A 82 -6.44 1.69 -8.16
N LEU A 83 -5.87 0.62 -8.69
CA LEU A 83 -5.39 0.55 -10.08
C LEU A 83 -6.49 0.22 -11.08
N ASN A 84 -7.47 -0.58 -10.68
CA ASN A 84 -8.62 -0.95 -11.51
C ASN A 84 -9.91 -0.23 -11.09
N GLY A 85 -9.84 1.11 -11.02
CA GLY A 85 -10.94 1.97 -10.56
C GLY A 85 -12.24 1.84 -11.36
N ASP A 86 -12.18 1.48 -12.64
CA ASP A 86 -13.38 1.29 -13.46
C ASP A 86 -14.26 0.11 -12.97
N ASP A 87 -13.64 -0.88 -12.33
CA ASP A 87 -14.31 -2.08 -11.83
C ASP A 87 -14.87 -1.92 -10.40
N PHE A 88 -14.53 -0.83 -9.70
CA PHE A 88 -14.81 -0.66 -8.28
C PHE A 88 -15.24 0.77 -7.94
N ALA A 89 -16.35 0.91 -7.24
CA ALA A 89 -16.74 2.16 -6.60
C ALA A 89 -16.12 2.25 -5.20
N MET A 90 -15.57 3.42 -4.87
CA MET A 90 -15.10 3.77 -3.52
C MET A 90 -16.21 4.51 -2.76
N SER A 91 -16.46 4.11 -1.51
CA SER A 91 -17.41 4.78 -0.62
C SER A 91 -16.90 4.81 0.82
N ASN A 92 -17.62 5.50 1.71
CA ASN A 92 -17.34 5.54 3.15
C ASN A 92 -15.91 5.99 3.46
N ILE A 93 -15.45 7.04 2.76
CA ILE A 93 -14.15 7.65 2.99
C ILE A 93 -14.19 8.26 4.40
N THR A 94 -13.23 7.88 5.25
CA THR A 94 -13.13 8.41 6.60
C THR A 94 -12.71 9.88 6.60
N GLU A 95 -13.26 10.66 7.54
CA GLU A 95 -12.81 12.02 7.82
C GLU A 95 -11.78 12.06 8.97
N GLU A 96 -11.46 10.90 9.56
CA GLU A 96 -10.42 10.80 10.59
C GLU A 96 -9.05 11.20 10.02
N GLN A 97 -8.40 12.15 10.68
CA GLN A 97 -7.06 12.61 10.31
C GLN A 97 -5.98 11.69 10.87
N ASP A 98 -6.22 11.12 12.06
CA ASP A 98 -5.29 10.23 12.75
C ASP A 98 -5.83 8.81 12.78
N VAL A 99 -5.26 7.94 11.94
CA VAL A 99 -5.66 6.54 11.85
C VAL A 99 -4.53 5.60 12.29
N ARG A 100 -4.92 4.47 12.90
CA ARG A 100 -3.97 3.40 13.25
C ARG A 100 -4.14 2.21 12.32
N ALA A 101 -3.03 1.77 11.73
CA ALA A 101 -2.98 0.59 10.88
C ALA A 101 -3.70 -0.61 11.53
N GLY A 102 -4.58 -1.25 10.75
CA GLY A 102 -5.36 -2.41 11.18
C GLY A 102 -6.60 -2.10 12.02
N ARG A 103 -6.78 -0.87 12.54
CA ARG A 103 -7.90 -0.49 13.40
C ARG A 103 -9.01 0.30 12.70
N VAL A 104 -8.64 1.25 11.85
CA VAL A 104 -9.60 2.12 11.16
C VAL A 104 -9.77 1.66 9.72
N SER A 105 -11.00 1.64 9.23
CA SER A 105 -11.29 1.41 7.80
C SER A 105 -11.35 2.77 7.11
N CYS A 106 -10.38 3.07 6.24
CA CYS A 106 -10.29 4.39 5.61
C CYS A 106 -11.29 4.59 4.47
N PHE A 107 -11.67 3.52 3.77
CA PHE A 107 -12.64 3.51 2.68
C PHE A 107 -13.14 2.08 2.44
N ILE A 108 -14.26 1.96 1.73
CA ILE A 108 -14.84 0.70 1.29
C ILE A 108 -14.78 0.63 -0.24
N LEU A 109 -14.34 -0.51 -0.76
CA LEU A 109 -14.38 -0.83 -2.18
C LEU A 109 -15.54 -1.77 -2.46
N LYS A 110 -16.40 -1.40 -3.41
CA LYS A 110 -17.50 -2.24 -3.88
C LYS A 110 -17.35 -2.47 -5.37
N ARG A 111 -17.34 -3.73 -5.79
CA ARG A 111 -17.27 -4.08 -7.20
C ARG A 111 -18.50 -3.52 -7.92
N SER A 112 -18.27 -2.78 -8.99
CA SER A 112 -19.31 -2.26 -9.87
C SER A 112 -20.03 -3.45 -10.50
N LYS A 113 -21.36 -3.49 -10.38
CA LYS A 113 -22.16 -4.44 -11.15
C LYS A 113 -22.13 -3.94 -12.61
N LYS A 114 -21.61 -4.75 -13.52
CA LYS A 114 -21.95 -4.61 -14.94
C LYS A 114 -23.41 -4.97 -15.14
#